data_AF-A0A497DUU0-F1
#
_entry.id   AF-A0A497DUU0-F1
#
_cell.length_a   1.000
_cell.length_b   1.000
_cell.length_c   1.000
_cell.angle_alpha   90.00
_cell.angle_beta   90.00
_cell.angle_gamma   90.00
#
_symmetry.space_group_name_H-M   'P 1'
#
loop_
_entity.id
_entity.type
_entity.pdbx_description
1 polymer ?
#
loop_
_entity_poly.entity_id
_entity_poly.type
_entity_poly.pdbx_seq_one_letter_code
_entity_poly.pdbx_strand_id
1 'polypeptide(L)'
;MLEILLSFLIFGALGLVLVIMNKILGPRSLNPIKETPFECGSPYLQDEINPIPIKFATVAFIFLLFDIEVVFFFPWAVVFKKLGSSGLFIMGSYLLVLIFGFIYAWKKGAFEWEK
;
A
#
# COMPACT_ATOMS: atom_id res chain seq x y z
N MET A 1 18.98 13.07 -10.70
CA MET A 1 18.07 13.67 -9.70
C MET A 1 17.18 14.74 -10.33
N LEU A 2 17.74 15.71 -11.09
CA LEU A 2 16.95 16.69 -11.84
C LEU A 2 15.97 16.05 -12.85
N GLU A 3 16.42 15.04 -13.60
CA GLU A 3 15.58 14.32 -14.56
C GLU A 3 14.39 13.63 -13.90
N ILE A 4 14.59 13.06 -12.71
CA ILE A 4 13.55 12.42 -11.91
C ILE A 4 12.55 13.48 -11.43
N LEU A 5 13.05 14.62 -10.93
CA LEU A 5 12.19 15.72 -10.51
C LEU A 5 11.33 16.23 -11.68
N LEU A 6 11.94 16.42 -12.84
CA LEU A 6 11.26 16.87 -14.05
C LEU A 6 10.20 15.87 -14.52
N SER A 7 10.48 14.56 -14.47
CA SER A 7 9.50 13.55 -14.88
C SER A 7 8.27 13.57 -13.97
N PHE A 8 8.44 13.59 -12.65
CA PHE A 8 7.33 13.72 -11.70
C PHE A 8 6.49 14.98 -11.94
N LEU A 9 7.15 16.11 -12.22
CA LEU A 9 6.48 17.38 -12.46
C LEU A 9 5.68 17.36 -13.77
N ILE A 10 6.25 16.81 -14.85
CA ILE A 10 5.59 16.69 -16.15
C ILE A 10 4.38 15.76 -16.05
N PHE A 11 4.53 14.56 -15.47
CA PHE A 11 3.42 13.60 -15.36
C PHE A 11 2.35 14.08 -14.37
N GLY A 12 2.74 14.72 -13.26
CA GLY A 12 1.80 15.33 -12.33
C GLY A 12 1.01 16.47 -12.97
N ALA A 13 1.69 17.35 -13.72
CA ALA A 13 1.03 18.43 -14.47
C ALA A 13 0.11 17.90 -15.57
N LEU A 14 0.53 16.86 -16.30
CA LEU A 14 -0.31 16.21 -17.30
C LEU A 14 -1.58 15.64 -16.68
N GLY A 15 -1.48 14.95 -15.53
CA GLY A 15 -2.64 14.45 -14.79
C GLY A 15 -3.62 15.56 -14.42
N LEU A 16 -3.11 16.70 -13.93
CA LEU A 16 -3.94 17.88 -13.62
C LEU A 16 -4.62 18.45 -14.86
N VAL A 17 -3.88 18.60 -15.97
CA VAL A 17 -4.43 19.09 -17.24
C VAL A 17 -5.56 18.18 -17.72
N LEU A 18 -5.41 16.86 -17.65
CA LEU A 18 -6.44 15.91 -18.05
C LEU A 18 -7.71 16.01 -17.19
N VAL A 19 -7.57 16.16 -15.86
CA VAL A 19 -8.71 16.35 -14.95
C VAL A 19 -9.43 17.67 -15.25
N ILE A 20 -8.69 18.75 -15.51
CA ILE A 20 -9.27 20.05 -15.87
C ILE A 20 -9.97 19.98 -17.24
N MET A 21 -9.35 19.34 -18.22
CA MET A 21 -9.94 19.13 -19.54
C MET A 21 -11.24 18.32 -19.44
N ASN A 22 -11.28 17.25 -18.64
CA ASN A 22 -12.52 16.50 -18.42
C ASN A 22 -13.60 17.37 -17.78
N LYS A 23 -13.23 18.23 -16.82
CA LYS A 23 -14.18 19.14 -16.16
C LYS A 23 -14.77 20.17 -17.12
N ILE A 24 -14.03 20.62 -18.13
CA ILE A 24 -14.46 21.65 -19.09
C ILE A 24 -15.18 21.04 -20.30
N LEU A 25 -14.64 19.94 -20.85
CA LEU A 25 -15.12 19.32 -22.09
C LEU A 25 -16.17 18.22 -21.84
N GLY A 26 -16.22 17.66 -20.64
CA GLY A 26 -17.10 16.55 -20.31
C GLY A 26 -18.57 16.98 -20.20
N PRO A 27 -19.52 16.19 -20.75
CA PRO A 27 -20.94 16.47 -20.59
C PRO A 27 -21.33 16.36 -19.11
N ARG A 28 -21.88 17.43 -18.55
CA ARG A 28 -22.37 17.47 -17.16
C ARG A 28 -23.87 17.25 -17.11
N SER A 29 -24.31 16.46 -16.14
CA SER A 29 -25.72 16.24 -15.84
C SER A 29 -25.96 16.66 -14.39
N LEU A 30 -26.80 17.66 -14.17
CA LEU A 30 -27.15 18.19 -12.84
C LEU A 30 -28.24 17.34 -12.13
N ASN A 31 -28.32 16.05 -12.45
CA ASN A 31 -29.36 15.20 -11.88
C ASN A 31 -28.96 14.80 -10.45
N PRO A 32 -29.71 15.19 -9.40
CA PRO A 32 -29.37 14.88 -8.01
C PRO A 32 -29.30 13.37 -7.74
N ILE A 33 -30.04 12.54 -8.49
CA ILE A 33 -30.00 11.07 -8.37
C ILE A 33 -28.66 10.50 -8.88
N LYS A 34 -27.95 11.18 -9.79
CA LYS A 34 -26.62 10.73 -10.24
C LYS A 34 -25.54 10.96 -9.19
N GLU A 35 -25.78 11.86 -8.25
CA GLU A 35 -24.85 12.22 -7.17
C GLU A 35 -25.10 11.40 -5.89
N THR A 36 -26.13 10.54 -5.87
CA THR A 36 -26.41 9.63 -4.75
C THR A 36 -25.69 8.29 -4.92
N PRO A 37 -25.23 7.64 -3.83
CA PRO A 37 -24.70 6.28 -3.89
C PRO A 37 -25.67 5.31 -4.56
N PHE A 38 -25.13 4.34 -5.29
CA PHE A 38 -25.94 3.36 -6.00
C PHE A 38 -26.47 2.29 -5.04
N GLU A 39 -27.80 2.23 -4.88
CA GLU A 39 -28.49 1.15 -4.15
C GLU A 39 -29.72 0.63 -4.92
N CYS A 40 -29.59 0.40 -6.24
CA CYS A 40 -30.70 -0.08 -7.08
C CYS A 40 -31.99 0.77 -7.01
N GLY A 41 -31.88 2.07 -6.69
CA GLY A 41 -33.02 2.98 -6.53
C GLY A 41 -33.62 3.01 -5.12
N SER A 42 -33.06 2.26 -4.16
CA SER A 42 -33.35 2.43 -2.74
C SER A 42 -32.72 3.73 -2.22
N PRO A 43 -33.35 4.42 -1.25
CA PRO A 43 -32.63 5.41 -0.45
C PRO A 43 -31.43 4.72 0.22
N TYR A 44 -30.32 5.45 0.36
CA TYR A 44 -29.09 4.98 1.00
C TYR A 44 -29.41 4.39 2.38
N LEU A 45 -29.21 3.08 2.54
CA LEU A 45 -29.62 2.31 3.73
C LEU A 45 -28.62 2.42 4.89
N GLN A 46 -27.42 2.97 4.66
CA GLN A 46 -26.34 3.02 5.64
C GLN A 46 -26.15 4.42 6.23
N ASP A 47 -27.00 4.79 7.20
CA ASP A 47 -26.80 6.03 7.96
C ASP A 47 -25.50 6.00 8.81
N GLU A 48 -24.97 4.81 9.10
CA GLU A 48 -23.79 4.60 9.93
C GLU A 48 -22.70 3.79 9.22
N ILE A 49 -21.45 4.27 9.35
CA ILE A 49 -20.26 3.55 8.92
C ILE A 49 -20.09 2.33 9.85
N ASN A 50 -20.34 1.15 9.32
CA ASN A 50 -20.07 -0.10 10.04
C ASN A 50 -18.59 -0.17 10.43
N PRO A 51 -18.27 -0.71 11.62
CA PRO A 51 -16.88 -0.90 12.03
C PRO A 51 -16.16 -1.78 11.00
N ILE A 52 -15.07 -1.24 10.44
CA ILE A 52 -14.23 -1.96 9.49
C ILE A 52 -13.55 -3.12 10.24
N PRO A 53 -13.49 -4.33 9.64
CA PRO A 53 -12.83 -5.47 10.27
C PRO A 53 -11.38 -5.17 10.67
N ILE A 54 -10.98 -5.55 11.90
CA ILE A 54 -9.61 -5.35 12.42
C ILE A 54 -8.54 -6.03 11.54
N LYS A 55 -8.92 -7.03 10.75
CA LYS A 55 -8.04 -7.80 9.85
C LYS A 55 -7.26 -6.89 8.89
N PHE A 56 -7.87 -5.81 8.40
CA PHE A 56 -7.18 -4.83 7.56
C PHE A 56 -6.03 -4.14 8.30
N ALA A 57 -6.23 -3.81 9.59
CA ALA A 57 -5.18 -3.25 10.43
C ALA A 57 -4.08 -4.28 10.72
N THR A 58 -4.43 -5.54 10.98
CA THR A 58 -3.45 -6.62 11.19
C THR A 58 -2.52 -6.79 10.00
N VAL A 59 -3.06 -6.81 8.77
CA VAL A 59 -2.27 -6.89 7.55
C VAL A 59 -1.38 -5.65 7.39
N ALA A 60 -1.91 -4.45 7.66
CA ALA A 60 -1.14 -3.20 7.58
C ALA A 60 0.04 -3.18 8.57
N PHE A 61 -0.17 -3.61 9.81
CA PHE A 61 0.90 -3.71 10.82
C PHE A 61 1.97 -4.72 10.43
N ILE A 62 1.57 -5.89 9.92
CA ILE A 62 2.52 -6.90 9.45
C ILE A 62 3.33 -6.36 8.27
N PHE A 63 2.66 -5.72 7.30
CA PHE A 63 3.32 -5.09 6.16
C PHE A 63 4.33 -4.03 6.60
N LEU A 64 3.94 -3.12 7.50
CA LEU A 64 4.82 -2.08 8.03
C LEU A 64 6.07 -2.67 8.70
N LEU A 65 5.90 -3.71 9.53
CA LEU A 65 7.03 -4.41 10.15
C LEU A 65 7.96 -5.01 9.09
N PHE A 66 7.43 -5.74 8.12
CA PHE A 66 8.25 -6.33 7.06
C PHE A 66 8.94 -5.28 6.18
N ASP A 67 8.29 -4.16 5.88
CA ASP A 67 8.85 -3.11 5.03
C ASP A 67 10.07 -2.43 5.70
N ILE A 68 9.96 -2.12 7.00
CA ILE A 68 11.08 -1.60 7.80
C ILE A 68 12.25 -2.58 7.78
N GLU A 69 11.96 -3.87 7.90
CA GLU A 69 12.99 -4.90 7.97
C GLU A 69 13.71 -5.08 6.62
N VAL A 70 13.01 -4.89 5.50
CA VAL A 70 13.57 -4.90 4.14
C VAL A 70 14.48 -3.70 3.88
N VAL A 71 14.20 -2.53 4.47
CA VAL A 71 15.09 -1.36 4.36
C VAL A 71 16.51 -1.68 4.84
N PHE A 72 16.67 -2.54 5.84
CA PHE A 72 17.99 -2.97 6.32
C PHE A 72 18.77 -3.87 5.35
N PHE A 73 18.10 -4.47 4.34
CA PHE A 73 18.78 -5.24 3.32
C PHE A 73 19.65 -4.34 2.43
N PHE A 74 19.26 -3.09 2.21
CA PHE A 74 19.96 -2.18 1.30
C PHE A 74 21.39 -1.84 1.77
N PRO A 75 21.61 -1.34 3.00
CA PRO A 75 22.97 -1.07 3.48
C PRO A 75 23.85 -2.33 3.45
N TRP A 76 23.31 -3.46 3.93
CA TRP A 76 24.03 -4.74 3.91
C TRP A 76 24.44 -5.16 2.49
N ALA A 77 23.51 -5.10 1.53
CA ALA A 77 23.78 -5.49 0.15
C ALA A 77 24.87 -4.61 -0.49
N VAL A 78 24.88 -3.30 -0.19
CA VAL A 78 25.89 -2.36 -0.69
C VAL A 78 27.28 -2.67 -0.14
N VAL A 79 27.41 -3.06 1.14
CA VAL A 79 28.71 -3.33 1.77
C VAL A 79 29.09 -4.82 1.82
N PHE A 80 28.26 -5.71 1.28
CA PHE A 80 28.45 -7.17 1.35
C PHE A 80 29.86 -7.62 0.93
N LYS A 81 30.39 -7.06 -0.16
CA LYS A 81 31.75 -7.38 -0.66
C LYS A 81 32.86 -7.09 0.36
N LYS A 82 32.67 -6.10 1.24
CA LYS A 82 33.63 -5.75 2.30
C LYS A 82 33.48 -6.66 3.53
N LEU A 83 32.26 -7.11 3.81
CA LEU A 83 31.94 -7.97 4.93
C LEU A 83 32.31 -9.44 4.68
N GLY A 84 32.30 -9.91 3.43
CA GLY A 84 32.64 -11.29 3.10
C GLY A 84 31.71 -12.31 3.76
N SER A 85 32.25 -13.45 4.19
CA SER A 85 31.47 -14.57 4.77
C SER A 85 30.79 -14.22 6.09
N SER A 86 31.38 -13.35 6.92
CA SER A 86 30.76 -12.89 8.16
C SER A 86 29.52 -12.05 7.90
N GLY A 87 29.51 -11.24 6.84
CA GLY A 87 28.30 -10.53 6.38
C GLY A 87 27.17 -11.46 5.98
N LEU A 88 27.48 -12.62 5.40
CA LEU A 88 26.50 -13.64 5.06
C LEU A 88 25.85 -14.24 6.32
N PHE A 89 26.64 -14.55 7.34
CA PHE A 89 26.10 -15.13 8.59
C PHE A 89 25.23 -14.15 9.36
N ILE A 90 25.62 -12.87 9.45
CA ILE A 90 24.83 -11.83 10.13
C ILE A 90 23.49 -11.63 9.42
N MET A 91 23.49 -11.55 8.09
CA MET A 91 22.25 -11.38 7.35
C MET A 91 21.40 -12.65 7.32
N GLY A 92 22.04 -13.82 7.31
CA GLY A 92 21.38 -15.10 7.40
C GLY A 92 20.63 -15.26 8.73
N SER A 93 21.24 -14.88 9.86
CA SER A 93 20.56 -14.92 11.16
C SER A 93 19.43 -13.90 11.25
N TYR A 94 19.61 -12.71 10.69
CA TYR A 94 18.55 -11.69 10.58
C TYR A 94 17.36 -12.19 9.76
N LEU A 95 17.61 -12.80 8.59
CA LEU A 95 16.57 -13.38 7.75
C LEU A 95 15.82 -14.53 8.45
N LEU A 96 16.51 -15.34 9.26
CA LEU A 96 15.87 -16.40 10.04
C LEU A 96 14.84 -15.82 11.02
N VAL A 97 15.16 -14.71 11.71
CA VAL A 97 14.21 -14.05 12.61
C VAL A 97 12.96 -13.59 11.85
N LEU A 98 13.13 -13.01 10.65
CA LEU A 98 12.01 -12.61 9.79
C LEU A 98 11.13 -13.80 9.38
N ILE A 99 11.76 -14.90 8.96
CA ILE A 99 11.05 -16.13 8.56
C ILE A 99 10.26 -16.70 9.75
N PHE A 100 10.86 -16.74 10.95
CA PHE A 100 10.15 -17.21 12.14
C PHE A 100 8.98 -16.31 12.52
N GLY A 101 9.15 -14.98 12.45
CA GLY A 101 8.06 -14.02 12.67
C GLY A 101 6.93 -14.20 11.66
N PHE A 102 7.26 -14.40 10.39
CA PHE A 102 6.30 -14.67 9.32
C PHE A 102 5.52 -15.97 9.56
N ILE A 103 6.22 -17.07 9.84
CA ILE A 103 5.61 -18.37 10.12
C ILE A 103 4.69 -18.27 11.35
N TYR A 104 5.09 -17.54 12.38
CA TYR A 104 4.26 -17.31 13.56
C TYR A 104 2.97 -16.54 13.20
N ALA A 105 3.08 -15.44 12.45
CA ALA A 105 1.93 -14.67 12.00
C ALA A 105 0.97 -15.50 11.14
N TRP A 106 1.51 -16.33 10.24
CA TRP A 106 0.73 -17.26 9.43
C TRP A 106 -0.03 -18.26 10.31
N LYS A 107 0.67 -18.94 11.23
CA LYS A 107 0.05 -19.94 12.12
C LYS A 107 -1.02 -19.34 13.04
N LYS A 108 -0.94 -18.04 13.34
CA LYS A 108 -1.94 -17.33 14.14
C LYS A 108 -3.16 -16.88 13.33
N GLY A 109 -3.23 -17.23 12.04
CA GLY A 109 -4.36 -16.86 11.19
C GLY A 109 -4.40 -15.38 10.84
N ALA A 110 -3.26 -14.67 10.87
CA ALA A 110 -3.24 -13.23 10.56
C ALA A 110 -3.74 -12.90 9.13
N PHE A 111 -3.75 -13.89 8.24
CA PHE A 111 -4.21 -13.79 6.86
C PHE A 111 -5.51 -14.56 6.60
N GLU A 112 -6.15 -15.11 7.63
CA GLU A 112 -7.40 -15.85 7.48
C GLU A 112 -8.60 -14.88 7.39
N TRP A 113 -9.30 -14.97 6.27
CA TRP A 113 -10.52 -14.21 6.03
C TRP A 113 -11.72 -15.07 6.44
N GLU A 114 -12.71 -14.44 7.07
CA GLU A 114 -13.99 -15.11 7.30
C GLU A 114 -14.61 -15.43 5.94
N LYS A 115 -15.23 -16.62 5.83
CA LYS A 115 -16.10 -16.95 4.71
C LYS A 115 -17.43 -16.26 4.85
#